data_AF-A0A5B0DJ80-F1
#
_entry.id   AF-A0A5B0DJ80-F1
#
_cell.length_a   1.000
_cell.length_b   1.000
_cell.length_c   1.000
_cell.angle_alpha   90.00
_cell.angle_beta   90.00
_cell.angle_gamma   90.00
#
_symmetry.space_group_name_H-M   'P 1'
#
loop_
_entity.id
_entity.type
_entity.pdbx_description
1 polymer ?
#
loop_
_entity_poly.entity_id
_entity_poly.type
_entity_poly.pdbx_seq_one_letter_code
_entity_poly.pdbx_strand_id
1 'polypeptide(L)'
;MKVLWLIVSLIPAPFLFHYYEYGQYIKREEASFLLAGSILFVIVAGLLSGNIKLRYIFLVNIITGVLSVFLASIFISDDGGWFKPVGRAGAVIFVALVFFAGQLMVRLFLRGLSTRTND
;
A
#
# COMPACT_ATOMS: atom_id res chain seq x y z
N MET A 1 19.62 2.83 -4.72
CA MET A 1 18.43 2.70 -3.84
C MET A 1 17.27 3.64 -4.20
N LYS A 2 17.48 4.94 -4.48
CA LYS A 2 16.36 5.88 -4.74
C LYS A 2 15.46 5.49 -5.91
N VAL A 3 16.03 5.03 -7.01
CA VAL A 3 15.28 4.54 -8.18
C VAL A 3 14.50 3.27 -7.84
N LEU A 4 15.12 2.33 -7.15
CA LEU A 4 14.45 1.11 -6.69
C LEU A 4 13.27 1.42 -5.76
N TRP A 5 13.46 2.35 -4.81
CA TRP A 5 12.37 2.85 -3.97
C TRP A 5 11.22 3.41 -4.82
N LEU A 6 11.54 4.23 -5.82
CA LEU A 6 10.52 4.83 -6.68
C LEU A 6 9.74 3.76 -7.46
N ILE A 7 10.44 2.77 -8.05
CA ILE A 7 9.81 1.65 -8.77
C ILE A 7 8.86 0.90 -7.85
N VAL A 8 9.32 0.53 -6.65
CA VAL A 8 8.50 -0.21 -5.67
C VAL A 8 7.31 0.61 -5.18
N SER A 9 7.51 1.89 -4.84
CA SER A 9 6.45 2.75 -4.29
C SER A 9 5.43 3.23 -5.32
N LEU A 10 5.73 3.12 -6.62
CA LEU A 10 4.77 3.36 -7.70
C LEU A 10 3.88 2.16 -8.01
N ILE A 11 4.16 0.98 -7.44
CA ILE A 11 3.25 -0.16 -7.53
C ILE A 11 1.92 0.24 -6.85
N PRO A 12 0.77 0.15 -7.54
CA PRO A 12 -0.54 0.50 -6.99
C PRO A 12 -1.03 -0.58 -6.03
N ALA A 13 -0.29 -0.79 -4.94
CA ALA A 13 -0.51 -1.88 -4.00
C ALA A 13 -1.90 -1.84 -3.32
N PRO A 14 -2.50 -0.67 -2.99
CA PRO A 14 -3.88 -0.62 -2.49
C PRO A 14 -4.91 -1.14 -3.49
N PHE A 15 -4.70 -0.89 -4.79
CA PHE A 15 -5.52 -1.51 -5.83
C PHE A 15 -5.30 -3.01 -5.91
N LEU A 16 -4.04 -3.47 -5.93
CA LEU A 16 -3.73 -4.90 -6.00
C LEU A 16 -4.30 -5.69 -4.81
N PHE A 17 -4.31 -5.08 -3.61
CA PHE A 17 -4.95 -5.61 -2.42
C PHE A 17 -6.42 -5.93 -2.68
N HIS A 18 -7.21 -4.93 -3.05
CA HIS A 18 -8.63 -5.13 -3.27
C HIS A 18 -8.95 -5.90 -4.55
N TYR A 19 -8.11 -5.82 -5.57
CA TYR A 19 -8.27 -6.60 -6.79
C TYR A 19 -8.12 -8.10 -6.51
N TYR A 20 -7.11 -8.48 -5.72
CA TYR A 20 -6.94 -9.86 -5.28
C TYR A 20 -8.05 -10.29 -4.32
N GLU A 21 -8.34 -9.50 -3.28
CA GLU A 21 -9.41 -9.77 -2.32
C GLU A 21 -10.77 -9.99 -3.00
N TYR A 22 -11.16 -9.07 -3.89
CA TYR A 22 -12.42 -9.14 -4.62
C TYR A 22 -12.45 -10.32 -5.60
N GLY A 23 -11.34 -10.59 -6.28
CA GLY A 23 -11.24 -11.74 -7.18
C GLY A 23 -11.41 -13.07 -6.44
N GLN A 24 -10.89 -13.18 -5.21
CA GLN A 24 -11.09 -14.35 -4.35
C GLN A 24 -12.52 -14.44 -3.83
N TYR A 25 -13.11 -13.30 -3.45
CA TYR A 25 -14.52 -13.22 -3.08
C TYR A 25 -15.45 -13.77 -4.18
N ILE A 26 -15.23 -13.37 -5.45
CA ILE A 26 -16.01 -13.89 -6.59
C ILE A 26 -15.87 -15.41 -6.72
N LYS A 27 -14.67 -15.94 -6.48
CA LYS A 27 -14.39 -17.38 -6.53
C LYS A 27 -14.89 -18.14 -5.30
N ARG A 28 -15.35 -17.42 -4.27
CA ARG A 28 -15.70 -17.98 -2.95
C ARG A 28 -14.50 -18.69 -2.29
N GLU A 29 -13.32 -18.13 -2.52
CA GLU A 29 -12.05 -18.60 -1.99
C GLU A 29 -11.50 -17.60 -0.95
N GLU A 30 -10.59 -18.06 -0.09
CA GLU A 30 -9.90 -17.20 0.85
C GLU A 30 -8.73 -16.45 0.20
N ALA A 31 -8.51 -15.21 0.60
CA ALA A 31 -7.38 -14.40 0.15
C ALA A 31 -6.10 -14.69 0.96
N SER A 32 -5.62 -15.93 0.95
CA SER A 32 -4.58 -16.43 1.87
C SER A 32 -3.25 -15.66 1.83
N PHE A 33 -2.91 -15.04 0.69
CA PHE A 33 -1.67 -14.27 0.53
C PHE A 33 -1.81 -12.78 0.84
N LEU A 34 -3.03 -12.28 1.09
CA LEU A 34 -3.32 -10.86 1.21
C LEU A 34 -2.52 -10.22 2.35
N LEU A 35 -2.56 -10.82 3.54
CA LEU A 35 -1.88 -10.30 4.73
C LEU A 35 -0.36 -10.36 4.57
N ALA A 36 0.18 -11.53 4.22
CA ALA A 36 1.62 -11.73 4.08
C ALA A 36 2.22 -10.83 2.99
N GLY A 37 1.56 -10.71 1.83
CA GLY A 37 1.97 -9.83 0.74
C GLY A 37 1.94 -8.35 1.15
N SER A 38 0.91 -7.93 1.89
CA SER A 38 0.78 -6.56 2.39
C SER A 38 1.91 -6.19 3.36
N ILE A 39 2.19 -7.07 4.34
CA ILE A 39 3.27 -6.87 5.30
C ILE A 39 4.62 -6.80 4.58
N LEU A 40 4.87 -7.73 3.66
CA LEU A 40 6.11 -7.75 2.88
C LEU A 40 6.29 -6.45 2.08
N PHE A 41 5.25 -6.00 1.38
CA PHE A 41 5.29 -4.75 0.62
C PHE A 41 5.62 -3.55 1.51
N VAL A 42 4.93 -3.41 2.64
CA VAL A 42 5.12 -2.33 3.61
C VAL A 42 6.55 -2.32 4.16
N ILE A 43 7.09 -3.49 4.52
CA ILE A 43 8.45 -3.63 5.02
C ILE A 43 9.47 -3.21 3.95
N VAL A 44 9.34 -3.72 2.72
CA VAL A 44 10.26 -3.41 1.63
C VAL A 44 10.21 -1.92 1.27
N ALA A 45 9.01 -1.35 1.11
CA ALA A 45 8.84 0.07 0.82
C ALA A 45 9.40 0.95 1.96
N GLY A 46 9.17 0.55 3.22
CA GLY A 46 9.68 1.21 4.41
C GLY A 46 11.22 1.23 4.46
N LEU A 47 11.85 0.06 4.30
CA LEU A 47 13.30 -0.11 4.25
C LEU A 47 13.95 0.77 3.18
N LEU A 48 13.41 0.71 1.96
CA LEU A 48 13.94 1.47 0.82
C LEU A 48 13.77 2.99 0.98
N SER A 49 12.83 3.43 1.82
CA SER A 49 12.54 4.85 2.05
C SER A 49 13.46 5.55 3.06
N GLY A 50 14.36 4.82 3.73
CA GLY A 50 15.21 5.34 4.82
C GLY A 50 15.95 6.66 4.49
N ASN A 51 16.45 6.77 3.26
CA ASN A 51 17.23 7.91 2.75
C ASN A 51 16.43 8.87 1.86
N ILE A 52 15.10 8.74 1.80
CA ILE A 52 14.22 9.56 0.96
C ILE A 52 13.65 10.72 1.78
N LYS A 53 13.60 11.93 1.19
CA LYS A 53 12.97 13.08 1.85
C LYS A 53 11.48 12.81 2.02
N LEU A 54 10.94 13.12 3.20
CA LEU A 54 9.55 12.81 3.57
C LEU A 54 8.54 13.34 2.55
N ARG A 55 8.76 14.56 2.02
CA ARG A 55 7.93 15.16 0.96
C ARG A 55 7.75 14.28 -0.29
N TYR A 56 8.79 13.54 -0.70
CA TYR A 56 8.69 12.65 -1.86
C TYR A 56 7.91 11.39 -1.54
N ILE A 57 7.99 10.91 -0.30
CA ILE A 57 7.22 9.76 0.15
C ILE A 57 5.72 10.09 0.13
N PHE A 58 5.34 11.25 0.67
CA PHE A 58 3.96 11.75 0.60
C PHE A 58 3.49 11.89 -0.84
N LEU A 59 4.28 12.55 -1.70
CA LEU A 59 3.92 12.77 -3.09
C LEU A 59 3.68 11.44 -3.84
N VAL A 60 4.60 10.48 -3.72
CA VAL A 60 4.47 9.19 -4.39
C VAL A 60 3.26 8.42 -3.86
N ASN A 61 3.03 8.38 -2.53
CA ASN A 61 1.86 7.69 -1.99
C ASN A 61 0.53 8.34 -2.43
N ILE A 62 0.47 9.67 -2.57
CA ILE A 62 -0.71 10.36 -3.13
C ILE A 62 -0.93 9.94 -4.59
N ILE A 63 0.13 10.00 -5.43
CA ILE A 63 0.05 9.59 -6.85
C ILE A 63 -0.41 8.13 -6.95
N THR A 64 0.21 7.24 -6.20
CA THR A 64 -0.10 5.80 -6.20
C THR A 64 -1.50 5.53 -5.65
N GLY A 65 -1.97 6.30 -4.66
CA GLY A 65 -3.33 6.21 -4.13
C GLY A 65 -4.38 6.63 -5.16
N VAL A 66 -4.18 7.77 -5.84
CA VAL A 66 -5.05 8.23 -6.94
C VAL A 66 -5.08 7.20 -8.07
N LEU A 67 -3.90 6.70 -8.48
CA LEU A 67 -3.80 5.64 -9.48
C LEU A 67 -4.54 4.38 -9.05
N SER A 68 -4.45 4.00 -7.77
CA SER A 68 -5.14 2.82 -7.24
C SER A 68 -6.66 2.97 -7.30
N VAL A 69 -7.19 4.14 -6.93
CA VAL A 69 -8.64 4.41 -7.03
C VAL A 69 -9.11 4.36 -8.47
N PHE A 70 -8.34 4.95 -9.39
CA PHE A 70 -8.63 4.92 -10.82
C PHE A 70 -8.62 3.50 -11.40
N LEU A 71 -7.61 2.69 -11.06
CA LEU A 71 -7.56 1.29 -11.49
C LEU A 71 -8.72 0.48 -10.89
N ALA A 72 -9.07 0.71 -9.63
CA ALA A 72 -10.20 0.05 -9.00
C ALA A 72 -11.52 0.38 -9.71
N SER A 73 -11.72 1.61 -10.19
CA SER A 73 -12.93 1.96 -10.93
C SER A 73 -13.06 1.30 -12.30
N ILE A 74 -11.95 0.81 -12.87
CA ILE A 74 -11.93 0.12 -14.16
C ILE A 74 -12.04 -1.39 -13.99
N PHE A 75 -11.33 -1.98 -13.04
CA PHE A 75 -11.09 -3.42 -12.98
C PHE A 75 -11.89 -4.18 -11.91
N ILE A 76 -12.45 -3.50 -10.92
CA ILE A 76 -13.23 -4.12 -9.85
C ILE A 76 -14.69 -3.75 -10.09
N SER A 77 -15.63 -4.71 -10.06
CA SER A 77 -17.04 -4.42 -10.27
C SER A 77 -17.65 -3.61 -9.12
N ASP A 78 -18.64 -2.77 -9.42
CA ASP A 78 -19.46 -2.10 -8.42
C ASP A 78 -20.76 -2.90 -8.22
N ASP A 79 -20.65 -4.02 -7.49
CA ASP A 79 -21.78 -4.92 -7.23
C ASP A 79 -22.72 -4.41 -6.12
N GLY A 80 -22.43 -3.22 -5.56
CA GLY A 80 -23.23 -2.59 -4.52
C GLY A 80 -23.24 -3.35 -3.18
N GLY A 81 -22.40 -4.38 -3.01
CA GLY A 81 -22.39 -5.24 -1.84
C GLY A 81 -21.05 -5.24 -1.11
N TRP A 82 -19.99 -5.70 -1.78
CA TRP A 82 -18.73 -6.08 -1.11
C TRP A 82 -18.07 -4.93 -0.35
N PHE A 83 -18.09 -3.73 -0.92
CA PHE A 83 -17.39 -2.57 -0.35
C PHE A 83 -18.27 -1.67 0.53
N LYS A 84 -19.49 -2.10 0.91
CA LYS A 84 -20.34 -1.29 1.80
C LYS A 84 -19.79 -1.25 3.23
N PRO A 85 -20.02 -0.15 3.97
CA PRO A 85 -20.78 1.04 3.59
C PRO A 85 -19.97 2.11 2.86
N VAL A 86 -18.64 2.00 2.83
CA VAL A 86 -17.72 3.07 2.39
C VAL A 86 -17.56 3.17 0.86
N GLY A 87 -17.97 2.13 0.14
CA GLY A 87 -17.79 2.00 -1.30
C GLY A 87 -16.35 1.65 -1.70
N ARG A 88 -16.18 1.21 -2.94
CA ARG A 88 -14.90 0.73 -3.50
C ARG A 88 -13.78 1.76 -3.38
N ALA A 89 -14.06 3.02 -3.73
CA ALA A 89 -13.07 4.09 -3.63
C ALA A 89 -12.66 4.34 -2.17
N GLY A 90 -13.61 4.37 -1.24
CA GLY A 90 -13.33 4.54 0.19
C GLY A 90 -12.47 3.43 0.75
N ALA A 91 -12.75 2.17 0.40
CA ALA A 91 -11.95 1.02 0.80
C ALA A 91 -10.50 1.12 0.28
N VAL A 92 -10.31 1.42 -1.01
CA VAL A 92 -8.98 1.59 -1.60
C VAL A 92 -8.20 2.73 -0.94
N ILE A 93 -8.85 3.87 -0.66
CA ILE A 93 -8.23 4.99 0.05
C ILE A 93 -7.81 4.56 1.46
N PHE A 94 -8.66 3.83 2.17
CA PHE A 94 -8.36 3.32 3.51
C PHE A 94 -7.11 2.44 3.50
N VAL A 95 -7.02 1.47 2.59
CA VAL A 95 -5.82 0.61 2.46
C VAL A 95 -4.58 1.43 2.05
N ALA A 96 -4.73 2.43 1.19
CA ALA A 96 -3.62 3.33 0.85
C ALA A 96 -3.08 4.07 2.08
N LEU A 97 -3.96 4.54 2.97
CA LEU A 97 -3.56 5.17 4.24
C LEU A 97 -2.87 4.18 5.18
N VAL A 98 -3.38 2.95 5.28
CA VAL A 98 -2.77 1.89 6.11
C VAL A 98 -1.37 1.55 5.61
N PHE A 99 -1.19 1.36 4.30
CA PHE A 99 0.13 1.07 3.72
C PHE A 99 1.10 2.22 3.90
N PHE A 100 0.63 3.45 3.71
CA PHE A 100 1.43 4.65 3.95
C PHE A 100 1.87 4.76 5.41
N ALA A 101 0.96 4.57 6.36
CA ALA A 101 1.26 4.58 7.79
C ALA A 101 2.27 3.49 8.16
N GLY A 102 2.06 2.26 7.68
CA GLY A 102 2.99 1.15 7.89
C GLY A 102 4.39 1.44 7.32
N GLN A 103 4.46 2.02 6.12
CA GLN A 103 5.73 2.41 5.50
C GLN A 103 6.49 3.41 6.38
N LEU A 104 5.78 4.40 6.94
CA LEU A 104 6.37 5.39 7.83
C LEU A 104 6.84 4.76 9.15
N MET A 105 6.07 3.85 9.73
CA MET A 105 6.45 3.13 10.95
C MET A 105 7.76 2.38 10.75
N VAL A 106 7.85 1.54 9.71
CA VAL A 106 9.08 0.78 9.38
C VAL A 106 10.26 1.72 9.21
N ARG A 107 10.08 2.83 8.49
CA ARG A 107 11.13 3.84 8.31
C ARG A 107 11.60 4.44 9.64
N LEU A 108 10.68 4.77 10.55
CA LEU A 108 11.01 5.34 11.85
C LEU A 108 11.78 4.35 12.72
N PHE A 109 11.35 3.08 12.76
CA PHE A 109 12.07 2.03 13.48
C PHE A 109 13.53 1.90 13.00
N LEU A 110 13.75 1.90 11.68
CA LEU A 110 15.10 1.79 11.12
C LEU A 110 15.98 2.99 11.44
N ARG A 111 15.42 4.20 11.39
CA ARG A 111 16.15 5.41 11.76
C ARG A 111 16.51 5.43 13.24
N GLY A 112 15.59 5.02 14.11
CA GLY A 112 15.84 4.92 15.56
C GLY A 112 16.90 3.86 15.92
N LEU A 113 16.96 2.75 15.18
CA LEU A 113 18.04 1.76 15.34
C LEU A 113 19.39 2.34 14.92
N SER A 114 19.45 3.02 13.76
CA SER A 114 20.70 3.60 13.24
C SER A 114 21.30 4.69 14.13
N THR A 115 20.48 5.43 14.89
CA THR A 115 21.00 6.42 15.84
C THR A 115 21.61 5.74 17.07
N ARG A 116 21.03 4.62 17.54
CA ARG A 116 21.50 3.90 18.74
C ARG A 116 22.81 3.13 18.53
N THR A 117 23.17 2.77 17.29
CA THR A 117 24.42 2.04 17.01
C THR A 117 25.64 2.94 16.85
N ASN A 118 25.45 4.27 16.83
CA ASN A 118 26.53 5.25 16.69
C ASN A 118 26.88 5.95 18.02
N ASP A 119 26.23 5.54 19.11
CA ASP A 119 26.50 5.95 20.50
C ASP A 119 27.29 4.83 21.22
#